data_AF-A0A0B4VB61-F1
#
_entry.id   AF-A0A0B4VB61-F1
#
_cell.length_a   1.000
_cell.length_b   1.000
_cell.length_c   1.000
_cell.angle_alpha   90.00
_cell.angle_beta   90.00
_cell.angle_gamma   90.00
#
_symmetry.space_group_name_H-M   'P 1'
#
loop_
_entity.id
_entity.type
_entity.pdbx_description
1 polymer ?
#
loop_
_entity_poly.entity_id
_entity_poly.type
_entity_poly.pdbx_seq_one_letter_code
_entity_poly.pdbx_strand_id
1 'polypeptide(L)'
;FITVPLQIIEFYFVLLAAKVALSSNTFWNLLIASFLMLFFGYLGEAGYINPFVGFVAGMFAWFYILYQLFAGVIARESAKCDKSVISAISAMRLIVTV
;
A
#
# COMPACT_ATOMS: atom_id res chain seq x y z
N PHE A 1 -3.05 13.49 -2.93
CA PHE A 1 -2.56 12.35 -3.73
C PHE A 1 -1.16 11.86 -3.33
N ILE A 2 -0.18 12.72 -3.04
CA ILE A 2 1.22 12.30 -2.77
C ILE A 2 1.44 11.60 -1.41
N THR A 3 0.62 11.92 -0.39
CA THR A 3 0.83 11.45 0.99
C THR A 3 0.51 9.97 1.18
N VAL A 4 -0.49 9.43 0.47
CA VAL A 4 -0.93 8.03 0.61
C VAL A 4 0.18 7.03 0.25
N PRO A 5 0.87 7.16 -0.90
CA PRO A 5 2.06 6.36 -1.23
C PRO A 5 3.18 6.42 -0.21
N LEU A 6 3.52 7.63 0.25
CA LEU A 6 4.58 7.83 1.23
C LEU A 6 4.23 7.15 2.56
N GLN A 7 2.95 7.23 2.97
CA GLN A 7 2.44 6.60 4.17
C GLN A 7 2.60 5.07 4.11
N ILE A 8 2.31 4.43 2.97
CA ILE A 8 2.46 2.98 2.78
C ILE A 8 3.93 2.53 2.94
N ILE A 9 4.87 3.32 2.42
CA ILE A 9 6.31 3.02 2.51
C ILE A 9 6.82 3.23 3.94
N GLU A 10 6.42 4.31 4.61
CA GLU A 10 6.76 4.56 6.01
C GLU A 10 6.28 3.41 6.91
N PHE A 11 5.06 2.92 6.68
CA PHE A 11 4.52 1.78 7.41
C PHE A 11 5.27 0.47 7.16
N TYR A 12 5.76 0.22 5.94
CA TYR A 12 6.63 -0.92 5.68
C TYR A 12 7.86 -0.88 6.58
N PHE A 13 8.49 0.28 6.75
CA PHE A 13 9.65 0.44 7.63
C PHE A 13 9.28 0.27 9.11
N VAL A 14 8.13 0.77 9.55
CA VAL A 14 7.64 0.55 10.92
C VAL A 14 7.41 -0.94 11.20
N LEU A 15 6.84 -1.68 10.25
CA LEU A 15 6.62 -3.13 10.39
C LEU A 15 7.93 -3.91 10.40
N LEU A 16 8.91 -3.49 9.62
CA LEU A 16 10.25 -4.06 9.64
C LEU A 16 10.97 -3.80 10.98
N ALA A 17 10.85 -2.59 11.52
CA ALA A 17 11.36 -2.23 12.83
C ALA A 17 10.68 -3.04 13.95
N ALA A 18 9.39 -3.38 13.77
CA ALA A 18 8.62 -4.26 14.63
C ALA A 18 8.94 -5.77 14.45
N LYS A 19 10.03 -6.10 13.75
CA LYS A 19 10.51 -7.48 13.50
C LYS A 19 9.52 -8.37 12.75
N VAL A 20 8.62 -7.79 11.96
CA VAL A 20 7.80 -8.57 11.01
C VAL A 20 8.72 -9.08 9.91
N ALA A 21 8.65 -10.37 9.60
CA ALA A 21 9.50 -11.02 8.59
C ALA A 21 9.08 -10.64 7.15
N LEU A 22 9.27 -9.38 6.78
CA LEU A 22 8.95 -8.86 5.45
C LEU A 22 10.16 -9.04 4.51
N SER A 23 9.89 -9.56 3.31
CA SER A 23 10.92 -9.67 2.27
C SER A 23 11.12 -8.34 1.54
N SER A 24 12.33 -8.09 1.04
CA SER A 24 12.60 -6.94 0.15
C SER A 24 11.71 -6.92 -1.09
N ASN A 25 11.19 -8.07 -1.52
CA ASN A 25 10.24 -8.13 -2.62
C ASN A 25 8.88 -7.46 -2.28
N THR A 26 8.47 -7.53 -1.01
CA THR A 26 7.24 -6.85 -0.54
C THR A 26 7.40 -5.34 -0.59
N PHE A 27 8.58 -4.81 -0.28
CA PHE A 27 8.90 -3.39 -0.45
C PHE A 27 8.72 -2.93 -1.90
N TRP A 28 9.38 -3.61 -2.84
CA TRP A 28 9.32 -3.23 -4.26
C TRP A 28 7.91 -3.34 -4.83
N ASN A 29 7.16 -4.35 -4.41
CA ASN A 29 5.76 -4.50 -4.81
C ASN A 29 4.88 -3.33 -4.34
N LEU A 30 5.04 -2.90 -3.08
CA LEU A 30 4.30 -1.75 -2.55
C LEU A 30 4.77 -0.45 -3.20
N LEU A 31 6.08 -0.28 -3.39
CA LEU A 31 6.68 0.90 -4.02
C LEU A 31 6.17 1.07 -5.44
N ILE A 32 6.25 0.02 -6.26
CA ILE A 32 5.78 0.04 -7.65
C ILE A 32 4.28 0.27 -7.72
N ALA A 33 3.48 -0.41 -6.89
CA ALA A 33 2.04 -0.18 -6.85
C ALA A 33 1.70 1.28 -6.51
N SER A 34 2.35 1.83 -5.49
CA SER A 34 2.14 3.21 -5.07
C SER A 34 2.59 4.24 -6.12
N PHE A 35 3.68 3.95 -6.83
CA PHE A 35 4.15 4.76 -7.96
C PHE A 35 3.17 4.71 -9.12
N LEU A 36 2.72 3.52 -9.53
CA LEU A 36 1.74 3.37 -10.61
C LEU A 36 0.42 4.08 -10.27
N MET A 37 -0.02 4.01 -9.02
CA MET A 37 -1.22 4.72 -8.56
C MET A 37 -1.12 6.22 -8.81
N LEU A 38 0.01 6.84 -8.46
CA LEU A 38 0.26 8.26 -8.72
C LEU A 38 0.44 8.56 -10.20
N PHE A 39 1.20 7.71 -10.89
CA PHE A 39 1.55 7.92 -12.29
C PHE A 39 0.30 7.92 -13.18
N PHE A 40 -0.60 6.96 -12.98
CA PHE A 40 -1.86 6.90 -13.72
C PHE A 40 -2.85 7.99 -13.30
N GLY A 41 -2.91 8.35 -12.02
CA GLY A 41 -3.70 9.49 -11.55
C GLY A 41 -3.24 10.80 -12.19
N TYR A 42 -1.93 11.06 -12.18
CA TYR A 42 -1.33 12.24 -12.78
C TYR A 42 -1.53 12.29 -14.29
N LEU A 43 -1.33 11.17 -15.01
CA LEU A 43 -1.57 11.13 -16.46
C LEU A 43 -3.03 11.40 -16.82
N GLY A 44 -3.98 10.94 -15.99
CA GLY A 44 -5.40 11.22 -16.15
C GLY A 44 -5.74 12.69 -15.90
N GLU A 45 -5.16 13.30 -14.87
CA GLU A 45 -5.36 14.73 -14.53
C GLU A 45 -4.68 15.67 -15.54
N ALA A 46 -3.51 15.29 -16.07
CA ALA A 46 -2.76 16.06 -17.06
C ALA A 46 -3.33 15.92 -18.50
N GLY A 47 -4.37 15.09 -18.70
CA GLY A 47 -5.04 14.92 -19.98
C GLY A 47 -4.23 14.13 -21.03
N TYR A 48 -3.14 13.46 -20.62
CA TYR A 48 -2.36 12.59 -21.51
C TYR A 48 -3.09 11.28 -21.83
N ILE A 49 -3.94 10.81 -20.91
CA ILE A 49 -4.82 9.66 -21.11
C ILE A 49 -6.26 10.04 -20.74
N ASN A 50 -7.23 9.23 -21.16
CA ASN A 50 -8.61 9.42 -20.74
C ASN A 50 -8.68 9.38 -19.19
N PRO A 51 -9.25 10.41 -18.53
CA PRO A 51 -9.31 10.47 -17.06
C PRO A 51 -9.93 9.24 -16.42
N PHE A 52 -10.92 8.62 -17.09
CA PHE A 52 -11.56 7.40 -16.61
C PHE A 52 -10.60 6.20 -16.62
N VAL A 53 -9.74 6.10 -17.62
CA VAL A 53 -8.72 5.03 -17.72
C VAL A 53 -7.64 5.23 -16.65
N GLY A 54 -7.19 6.46 -16.43
CA GLY A 54 -6.25 6.79 -15.37
C GLY A 54 -6.81 6.48 -13.97
N PHE A 55 -8.09 6.79 -13.76
CA PHE A 55 -8.80 6.46 -12.51
C PHE A 55 -8.90 4.95 -12.28
N VAL A 56 -9.33 4.18 -13.28
CA VAL A 56 -9.46 2.71 -13.17
C VAL A 56 -8.10 2.05 -12.93
N ALA A 57 -7.05 2.49 -13.63
CA ALA A 57 -5.69 1.98 -13.42
C ALA A 57 -5.15 2.29 -12.01
N GLY A 58 -5.40 3.51 -11.51
CA GLY A 58 -5.08 3.89 -10.13
C GLY A 58 -5.82 3.03 -9.10
N MET A 59 -7.09 2.75 -9.34
CA MET A 59 -7.91 1.89 -8.47
C MET A 59 -7.37 0.45 -8.40
N PHE A 60 -6.90 -0.12 -9.51
CA PHE A 60 -6.27 -1.46 -9.48
C PHE A 60 -5.01 -1.50 -8.61
N ALA A 61 -4.17 -0.46 -8.69
CA ALA A 61 -2.98 -0.35 -7.86
C ALA A 61 -3.34 -0.19 -6.36
N TRP A 62 -4.38 0.58 -6.05
CA TRP A 62 -4.89 0.72 -4.69
C TRP A 62 -5.47 -0.60 -4.13
N PHE A 63 -6.29 -1.31 -4.91
CA PHE A 63 -6.80 -2.63 -4.52
C PHE A 63 -5.69 -3.65 -4.29
N TYR A 64 -4.61 -3.61 -5.07
CA TYR A 64 -3.44 -4.45 -4.83
C TYR A 64 -2.79 -4.15 -3.46
N ILE A 65 -2.64 -2.87 -3.10
CA ILE A 65 -2.12 -2.47 -1.79
C ILE A 65 -3.03 -2.97 -0.65
N LEU A 66 -4.35 -2.81 -0.79
CA LEU A 66 -5.33 -3.33 0.16
C LEU A 66 -5.23 -4.86 0.29
N TYR A 67 -5.12 -5.58 -0.82
CA TYR A 67 -4.93 -7.03 -0.80
C TYR A 67 -3.68 -7.43 0.00
N GLN A 68 -2.55 -6.73 -0.22
CA GLN A 68 -1.32 -6.98 0.52
C GLN A 68 -1.48 -6.79 2.05
N LEU A 69 -2.25 -5.79 2.47
CA LEU A 69 -2.53 -5.43 3.86
C LEU A 69 -3.50 -6.39 4.57
N PHE A 70 -4.55 -6.86 3.88
CA PHE A 70 -5.61 -7.68 4.48
C PHE A 70 -5.36 -9.19 4.36
N ALA A 71 -4.85 -9.67 3.23
CA ALA A 71 -4.73 -11.10 2.94
C ALA A 71 -3.34 -11.54 2.41
N GLY A 72 -2.49 -10.57 2.06
CA GLY A 72 -1.17 -10.83 1.52
C GLY A 72 -0.11 -11.13 2.57
N VAL A 73 1.15 -10.99 2.16
CA VAL A 73 2.33 -11.32 2.98
C VAL A 73 2.34 -10.52 4.29
N ILE A 74 1.95 -9.25 4.25
CA ILE A 74 1.92 -8.37 5.43
C ILE A 74 0.92 -8.88 6.46
N ALA A 75 -0.26 -9.32 6.01
CA ALA A 75 -1.29 -9.86 6.90
C ALA A 75 -0.87 -11.18 7.55
N ARG A 76 -0.16 -12.05 6.82
CA ARG A 76 0.29 -13.36 7.32
C ARG A 76 1.45 -13.24 8.31
N GLU A 77 2.43 -12.40 8.02
CA GLU A 77 3.60 -12.22 8.90
C GLU A 77 3.24 -11.39 10.14
N SER A 78 2.55 -10.27 9.93
CA SER A 78 1.34 -9.91 10.66
C SER A 78 0.96 -10.64 11.94
N ALA A 79 0.18 -11.69 11.70
CA ALA A 79 -0.52 -12.48 12.69
C ALA A 79 0.41 -13.29 13.62
N LYS A 80 1.71 -13.37 13.29
CA LYS A 80 2.72 -14.06 14.11
C LYS A 80 3.39 -13.13 15.11
N CYS A 81 3.15 -11.82 15.02
CA CYS A 81 3.77 -10.81 15.88
C CYS A 81 2.93 -10.49 17.12
N ASP A 82 3.51 -9.69 18.03
CA ASP A 82 2.87 -9.27 19.26
C ASP A 82 1.57 -8.49 19.03
N LYS A 83 0.70 -8.48 20.06
CA LYS A 83 -0.60 -7.79 20.03
C LYS A 83 -0.49 -6.30 19.69
N SER A 84 0.61 -5.65 20.05
CA SER A 84 0.91 -4.25 19.71
C SER A 84 1.05 -4.05 18.20
N VAL A 85 1.75 -4.96 17.51
CA VAL A 85 1.95 -4.94 16.06
C VAL A 85 0.63 -5.21 15.34
N ILE A 86 -0.15 -6.18 15.81
CA ILE A 86 -1.47 -6.49 15.25
C ILE A 86 -2.42 -5.29 15.39
N SER A 87 -2.39 -4.60 16.53
CA SER A 87 -3.18 -3.37 16.74
C SER A 87 -2.77 -2.26 15.77
N ALA A 88 -1.47 -2.05 15.57
CA ALA A 88 -0.96 -1.08 14.60
C ALA A 88 -1.41 -1.41 13.17
N ILE A 89 -1.33 -2.68 12.76
CA ILE A 89 -1.83 -3.16 11.45
C ILE A 89 -3.32 -2.88 11.29
N SER A 90 -4.12 -3.10 12.32
CA SER A 90 -5.56 -2.86 12.27
C SER A 90 -5.89 -1.37 12.06
N ALA A 91 -5.16 -0.49 12.74
CA ALA A 91 -5.28 0.96 12.53
C ALA A 91 -4.86 1.36 11.10
N MET A 92 -3.75 0.78 10.60
CA MET A 92 -3.29 1.01 9.23
C MET A 92 -4.31 0.59 8.18
N ARG A 93 -4.93 -0.59 8.34
CA ARG A 93 -5.99 -1.07 7.44
C ARG A 93 -7.17 -0.09 7.36
N LEU A 94 -7.57 0.49 8.49
CA LEU A 94 -8.63 1.49 8.53
C LEU A 94 -8.25 2.76 7.75
N ILE A 95 -7.05 3.28 7.96
CA ILE A 95 -6.60 4.54 7.32
C ILE A 95 -6.41 4.37 5.80
N VAL A 96 -6.01 3.19 5.32
CA VAL A 96 -5.82 2.97 3.87
C VAL A 96 -7.15 2.71 3.15
N THR A 97 -8.20 2.35 3.89
CA THR A 97 -9.53 2.04 3.33
C THR A 97 -10.45 3.27 3.29
N VAL A 98 -10.27 4.23 4.21
CA VAL A 98 -11.08 5.45 4.36
C VAL A 98 -10.39 6.64 3.70
#